data_AF-A0A2W0BM06-F1
#
_entry.id   AF-A0A2W0BM06-F1
#
_cell.length_a   1.000
_cell.length_b   1.000
_cell.length_c   1.000
_cell.angle_alpha   90.00
_cell.angle_beta   90.00
_cell.angle_gamma   90.00
#
_symmetry.space_group_name_H-M   'P 1'
#
loop_
_entity.id
_entity.type
_entity.pdbx_description
1 polymer ?
#
loop_
_entity_poly.entity_id
_entity_poly.type
_entity_poly.pdbx_seq_one_letter_code
_entity_poly.pdbx_strand_id
1 'polypeptide(L)'
;MGECRSLARDEGAENVRPHDLQKAGCLVTSLLAKPIRTLSPFSRGLLRPRLASGNLQDTRYKPMKERFEMKANRIVVLAIAVLALIAVTSSRALPQTFTTIDYPGATHTRLFSINPEGTMVGIYVIGTMFHGILVTPDGINTIDFPGSAVTAALSINPAGDAVGWYAYTLTMNRGFLLQRGAFHEIDFPGAKTTMPFGIGATGDIVGAYQDPGNHFHGFLLRHGDFMTIDVPGAAETQVNCITPQGNILGNYRTSDGVFHMFLLSEDVFTTIDVPGAVSTGGFTIGVGINPNGEIVGQYRDTTGVTHGFLLNADGYTTIDYPGAATTVATGINPRGDIVGRYRDSAGKDHAFLLVR
;
A
#
# COMPACT_ATOMS: atom_id res chain seq x y z
N MET A 1 16.05 69.77 -21.26
CA MET A 1 17.36 69.19 -21.65
C MET A 1 17.30 67.71 -21.29
N GLY A 2 17.18 66.72 -22.16
CA GLY A 2 16.86 66.52 -23.59
C GLY A 2 16.54 65.01 -23.70
N GLU A 3 15.35 64.61 -24.19
CA GLU A 3 15.07 64.07 -25.55
C GLU A 3 15.91 62.81 -25.92
N CYS A 4 15.41 61.72 -26.51
CA CYS A 4 14.41 61.48 -27.59
C CYS A 4 14.01 59.96 -27.56
N ARG A 5 12.75 59.54 -27.83
CA ARG A 5 12.17 59.04 -29.13
C ARG A 5 13.00 57.92 -29.81
N SER A 6 12.48 56.88 -30.48
CA SER A 6 11.15 56.48 -30.97
C SER A 6 11.20 55.06 -31.58
N LEU A 7 10.09 54.35 -31.47
CA LEU A 7 9.41 53.44 -32.41
C LEU A 7 10.01 53.12 -33.81
N ALA A 8 10.03 51.80 -34.07
CA ALA A 8 9.42 51.06 -35.19
C ALA A 8 10.09 50.96 -36.58
N ARG A 9 9.74 49.83 -37.23
CA ARG A 9 9.87 49.40 -38.65
C ARG A 9 11.18 48.71 -39.04
N ASP A 10 11.21 47.67 -39.85
CA ASP A 10 10.22 46.79 -40.51
C ASP A 10 11.03 45.67 -41.21
N GLU A 11 10.36 44.63 -41.70
CA GLU A 11 10.83 43.66 -42.71
C GLU A 11 11.95 42.67 -42.28
N GLY A 12 11.91 41.38 -42.54
CA GLY A 12 11.03 40.55 -43.37
C GLY A 12 11.81 39.28 -43.72
N ALA A 13 11.11 38.14 -43.85
CA ALA A 13 11.56 36.91 -44.51
C ALA A 13 12.83 36.23 -43.90
N GLU A 14 13.10 34.93 -43.98
CA GLU A 14 12.52 33.81 -44.68
C GLU A 14 13.08 32.54 -44.02
N ASN A 15 12.32 31.46 -44.09
CA ASN A 15 12.77 30.11 -43.75
C ASN A 15 14.00 29.71 -44.58
N VAL A 16 15.08 29.25 -43.92
CA VAL A 16 15.97 28.23 -44.48
C VAL A 16 16.40 27.28 -43.35
N ARG A 17 15.98 26.01 -43.45
CA ARG A 17 16.58 24.85 -42.74
C ARG A 17 17.60 24.18 -43.69
N PRO A 18 18.29 23.11 -43.26
CA PRO A 18 19.50 23.06 -42.44
C PRO A 18 20.65 22.40 -43.25
N HIS A 19 21.89 22.32 -42.72
CA HIS A 19 22.76 21.13 -42.81
C HIS A 19 24.18 21.42 -42.26
N ASP A 20 24.60 20.50 -41.39
CA ASP A 20 25.96 19.99 -41.13
C ASP A 20 27.13 20.93 -40.81
N LEU A 21 27.71 20.72 -39.62
CA LEU A 21 29.16 20.50 -39.50
C LEU A 21 29.51 19.68 -38.25
N GLN A 22 30.15 18.55 -38.54
CA GLN A 22 30.78 17.60 -37.63
C GLN A 22 32.09 18.13 -37.00
N LYS A 23 32.34 17.65 -35.77
CA LYS A 23 33.60 17.15 -35.20
C LYS A 23 34.81 18.08 -34.96
N ALA A 24 35.24 18.04 -33.70
CA ALA A 24 36.60 17.82 -33.14
C ALA A 24 36.76 18.71 -31.89
N GLY A 25 37.30 18.31 -30.73
CA GLY A 25 38.03 17.12 -30.29
C GLY A 25 38.91 17.52 -29.08
N CYS A 26 39.25 16.53 -28.24
CA CYS A 26 40.32 16.50 -27.20
C CYS A 26 40.08 17.23 -25.86
N LEU A 27 40.56 16.76 -24.70
CA LEU A 27 41.07 15.48 -24.18
C LEU A 27 41.52 15.78 -22.72
N VAL A 28 41.22 14.96 -21.71
CA VAL A 28 42.17 14.57 -20.63
C VAL A 28 41.74 13.20 -20.04
N THR A 29 42.62 12.22 -20.28
CA THR A 29 42.98 10.93 -19.60
C THR A 29 42.45 10.68 -18.17
N SER A 30 41.96 9.50 -17.74
CA SER A 30 42.33 8.06 -17.84
C SER A 30 42.90 7.50 -16.52
N LEU A 31 42.28 6.47 -15.96
CA LEU A 31 42.92 5.49 -15.08
C LEU A 31 42.29 4.11 -15.34
N LEU A 32 43.13 3.16 -15.72
CA LEU A 32 42.82 1.84 -16.26
C LEU A 32 42.78 0.74 -15.18
N ALA A 33 42.02 -0.30 -15.53
CA ALA A 33 41.78 -1.56 -14.83
C ALA A 33 42.98 -2.52 -14.73
N LYS A 34 42.82 -3.59 -13.92
CA LYS A 34 43.13 -4.99 -14.29
C LYS A 34 42.56 -6.02 -13.29
N PRO A 35 42.06 -7.20 -13.74
CA PRO A 35 41.64 -8.33 -12.90
C PRO A 35 42.69 -9.45 -12.84
N ILE A 36 42.69 -10.30 -11.80
CA ILE A 36 43.56 -11.49 -11.71
C ILE A 36 42.79 -12.77 -11.31
N ARG A 37 42.95 -13.73 -12.24
CA ARG A 37 42.81 -15.20 -12.34
C ARG A 37 42.56 -16.11 -11.12
N THR A 38 41.82 -17.17 -11.47
CA THR A 38 41.64 -18.50 -10.87
C THR A 38 42.91 -19.34 -10.72
N LEU A 39 42.97 -20.22 -9.71
CA LEU A 39 43.85 -21.39 -9.64
C LEU A 39 43.16 -22.58 -8.95
N SER A 40 43.34 -23.77 -9.53
CA SER A 40 42.86 -25.10 -9.11
C SER A 40 43.97 -25.90 -8.39
N PRO A 41 43.72 -27.14 -7.89
CA PRO A 41 44.39 -27.71 -6.71
C PRO A 41 45.45 -28.80 -6.99
N PHE A 42 46.43 -28.96 -6.09
CA PHE A 42 47.40 -30.08 -5.94
C PHE A 42 47.94 -30.00 -4.48
N SER A 43 48.27 -31.02 -3.69
CA SER A 43 48.34 -32.49 -3.81
C SER A 43 48.66 -33.09 -2.42
N ARG A 44 48.30 -34.37 -2.24
CA ARG A 44 48.64 -35.24 -1.10
C ARG A 44 50.16 -35.39 -0.89
N GLY A 45 50.59 -35.43 0.36
CA GLY A 45 51.95 -35.84 0.77
C GLY A 45 51.91 -36.73 2.02
N LEU A 46 52.09 -38.02 1.82
CA LEU A 46 52.28 -39.09 2.81
C LEU A 46 53.70 -39.03 3.39
N LEU A 47 53.86 -38.98 4.72
CA LEU A 47 55.08 -39.43 5.41
C LEU A 47 54.77 -39.99 6.81
N ARG A 48 54.93 -41.32 6.96
CA ARG A 48 55.43 -42.04 8.16
C ARG A 48 56.66 -42.83 7.68
N PRO A 49 57.60 -43.35 8.51
CA PRO A 49 57.50 -43.67 9.95
C PRO A 49 58.79 -43.40 10.79
N ARG A 50 58.73 -43.61 12.12
CA ARG A 50 59.79 -44.29 12.89
C ARG A 50 59.28 -44.75 14.25
N LEU A 51 59.40 -46.04 14.50
CA LEU A 51 59.21 -46.70 15.80
C LEU A 51 60.47 -46.50 16.63
N ALA A 52 60.30 -46.10 17.89
CA ALA A 52 61.31 -46.27 18.93
C ALA A 52 60.62 -46.79 20.19
N SER A 53 61.17 -47.89 20.68
CA SER A 53 60.82 -48.67 21.86
C SER A 53 61.07 -47.93 23.17
N GLY A 54 60.18 -48.11 24.15
CA GLY A 54 60.42 -47.70 25.53
C GLY A 54 59.29 -48.12 26.46
N ASN A 55 59.45 -49.26 27.13
CA ASN A 55 58.62 -49.71 28.24
C ASN A 55 58.76 -48.76 29.43
N LEU A 56 57.64 -48.26 29.95
CA LEU A 56 57.47 -47.92 31.37
C LEU A 56 56.08 -48.42 31.79
N GLN A 57 56.09 -49.37 32.72
CA GLN A 57 54.90 -49.76 33.47
C GLN A 57 54.54 -48.63 34.43
N ASP A 58 53.30 -48.15 34.40
CA ASP A 58 52.65 -47.58 35.57
C ASP A 58 51.12 -47.76 35.46
N THR A 59 50.48 -47.59 36.59
CA THR A 59 49.42 -48.41 37.14
C THR A 59 48.00 -47.90 36.86
N ARG A 60 47.05 -48.84 36.92
CA ARG A 60 45.61 -48.65 37.21
C ARG A 60 44.79 -47.74 36.28
N TYR A 61 44.07 -48.34 35.32
CA TYR A 61 42.75 -47.83 34.91
C TYR A 61 41.86 -48.94 34.31
N LYS A 62 40.76 -49.30 34.99
CA LYS A 62 39.67 -50.13 34.41
C LYS A 62 38.75 -49.22 33.58
N PRO A 63 38.24 -49.62 32.40
CA PRO A 63 37.38 -48.76 31.61
C PRO A 63 35.93 -48.82 32.14
N MET A 64 35.42 -47.67 32.59
CA MET A 64 34.01 -47.46 32.88
C MET A 64 33.35 -46.86 31.61
N LYS A 65 33.02 -47.69 30.62
CA LYS A 65 32.51 -47.22 29.31
C LYS A 65 31.10 -47.71 28.92
N GLU A 66 30.30 -48.20 29.86
CA GLU A 66 28.96 -48.77 29.52
C GLU A 66 27.77 -48.22 30.31
N ARG A 67 27.93 -47.18 31.14
CA ARG A 67 26.80 -46.60 31.92
C ARG A 67 26.30 -45.24 31.45
N PHE A 68 26.90 -44.64 30.42
CA PHE A 68 26.51 -43.29 29.95
C PHE A 68 25.64 -43.27 28.69
N GLU A 69 25.61 -44.34 27.87
CA GLU A 69 24.87 -44.29 26.60
C GLU A 69 23.34 -44.48 26.73
N MET A 70 22.85 -45.21 27.74
CA MET A 70 21.39 -45.41 27.88
C MET A 70 20.64 -44.19 28.46
N LYS A 71 21.32 -43.27 29.16
CA LYS A 71 20.68 -42.07 29.71
C LYS A 71 20.59 -40.93 28.68
N ALA A 72 21.60 -40.77 27.83
CA ALA A 72 21.60 -39.78 26.77
C ALA A 72 20.50 -40.04 25.73
N ASN A 73 20.27 -41.32 25.37
CA ASN A 73 19.28 -41.69 24.36
C ASN A 73 17.83 -41.45 24.81
N ARG A 74 17.53 -41.63 26.11
CA ARG A 74 16.20 -41.32 26.67
C ARG A 74 15.93 -39.82 26.74
N ILE A 75 16.95 -39.00 27.02
CA ILE A 75 16.81 -37.54 27.09
C ILE A 75 16.59 -36.94 25.69
N VAL A 76 17.28 -37.46 24.67
CA VAL A 76 17.11 -37.01 23.27
C VAL A 76 15.74 -37.40 22.71
N VAL A 77 15.25 -38.62 22.98
CA VAL A 77 13.91 -39.05 22.55
C VAL A 77 12.80 -38.26 23.27
N LEU A 78 12.95 -37.96 24.57
CA LEU A 78 12.03 -37.09 25.30
C LEU A 78 12.09 -35.64 24.80
N ALA A 79 13.27 -35.11 24.45
CA ALA A 79 13.41 -33.77 23.91
C ALA A 79 12.77 -33.64 22.51
N ILE A 80 12.91 -34.64 21.66
CA ILE A 80 12.25 -34.69 20.34
C ILE A 80 10.73 -34.87 20.49
N ALA A 81 10.27 -35.69 21.44
CA ALA A 81 8.84 -35.84 21.73
C ALA A 81 8.23 -34.56 22.31
N VAL A 82 8.95 -33.81 23.15
CA VAL A 82 8.51 -32.51 23.68
C VAL A 82 8.54 -31.43 22.58
N LEU A 83 9.54 -31.42 21.70
CA LEU A 83 9.59 -30.54 20.52
C LEU A 83 8.47 -30.86 19.52
N ALA A 84 8.13 -32.14 19.33
CA ALA A 84 6.99 -32.56 18.51
C ALA A 84 5.63 -32.26 19.18
N LEU A 85 5.56 -32.24 20.51
CA LEU A 85 4.37 -31.83 21.26
C LEU A 85 4.18 -30.30 21.25
N ILE A 86 5.27 -29.53 21.15
CA ILE A 86 5.24 -28.07 20.97
C ILE A 86 4.89 -27.69 19.52
N ALA A 87 5.08 -28.60 18.55
CA ALA A 87 4.77 -28.39 17.13
C ALA A 87 3.32 -28.68 16.73
N VAL A 88 2.44 -29.06 17.67
CA VAL A 88 0.98 -29.13 17.44
C VAL A 88 0.28 -28.15 18.37
N THR A 89 0.73 -26.90 18.39
CA THR A 89 -0.18 -25.82 18.70
C THR A 89 -0.98 -25.57 17.43
N SER A 90 -2.23 -26.05 17.41
CA SER A 90 -3.21 -25.43 16.52
C SER A 90 -3.17 -23.94 16.85
N SER A 91 -2.65 -23.12 15.95
CA SER A 91 -2.83 -21.68 16.03
C SER A 91 -4.33 -21.46 15.93
N ARG A 92 -5.04 -21.48 17.06
CA ARG A 92 -6.40 -20.97 17.08
C ARG A 92 -6.24 -19.50 16.75
N ALA A 93 -6.62 -19.13 15.52
CA ALA A 93 -6.75 -17.73 15.16
C ALA A 93 -7.57 -17.09 16.29
N LEU A 94 -7.02 -16.03 16.88
CA LEU A 94 -7.76 -15.25 17.87
C LEU A 94 -9.08 -14.84 17.21
N PRO A 95 -10.22 -14.93 17.93
CA PRO A 95 -11.49 -14.48 17.39
C PRO A 95 -11.34 -13.02 16.93
N GLN A 96 -11.63 -12.76 15.66
CA GLN A 96 -11.67 -11.41 15.11
C GLN A 96 -12.68 -10.59 15.91
N THR A 97 -12.22 -9.49 16.53
CA THR A 97 -13.08 -8.62 17.33
C THR A 97 -13.48 -7.41 16.51
N PHE A 98 -14.76 -7.32 16.18
CA PHE A 98 -15.34 -6.22 15.44
C PHE A 98 -16.13 -5.28 16.35
N THR A 99 -15.97 -3.97 16.12
CA THR A 99 -16.75 -2.91 16.75
C THR A 99 -17.49 -2.11 15.67
N THR A 100 -18.81 -2.02 15.77
CA THR A 100 -19.62 -1.18 14.88
C THR A 100 -19.49 0.30 15.26
N ILE A 101 -19.36 1.18 14.28
CA ILE A 101 -19.32 2.64 14.46
C ILE A 101 -20.41 3.27 13.59
N ASP A 102 -21.41 3.89 14.22
CA ASP A 102 -22.52 4.54 13.52
C ASP A 102 -22.68 6.00 13.96
N TYR A 103 -22.84 6.91 12.99
CA TYR A 103 -23.21 8.29 13.27
C TYR A 103 -24.70 8.39 13.68
N PRO A 104 -25.04 9.06 14.80
CA PRO A 104 -26.42 9.17 15.26
C PRO A 104 -27.36 9.78 14.21
N GLY A 105 -28.43 9.06 13.88
CA GLY A 105 -29.43 9.51 12.90
C GLY A 105 -29.02 9.33 11.43
N ALA A 106 -27.82 8.80 11.15
CA ALA A 106 -27.42 8.50 9.79
C ALA A 106 -28.05 7.21 9.26
N THR A 107 -28.39 7.23 7.97
CA THR A 107 -28.84 6.03 7.25
C THR A 107 -27.65 5.13 6.87
N HIS A 108 -26.48 5.73 6.67
CA HIS A 108 -25.23 5.06 6.33
C HIS A 108 -24.08 5.71 7.08
N THR A 109 -23.19 4.90 7.63
CA THR A 109 -21.87 5.33 8.12
C THR A 109 -20.82 4.46 7.45
N ARG A 110 -19.77 5.08 6.90
CA ARG A 110 -18.65 4.36 6.28
C ARG A 110 -17.34 5.01 6.71
N LEU A 111 -16.39 4.20 7.16
CA LEU A 111 -15.03 4.64 7.43
C LEU A 111 -14.11 4.15 6.30
N PHE A 112 -13.21 5.01 5.86
CA PHE A 112 -12.30 4.73 4.74
C PHE A 112 -10.85 4.60 5.19
N SER A 113 -10.44 5.34 6.21
CA SER A 113 -9.04 5.37 6.66
C SER A 113 -8.94 5.50 8.17
N ILE A 114 -7.85 4.97 8.71
CA ILE A 114 -7.48 5.01 10.13
C ILE A 114 -5.99 5.34 10.25
N ASN A 115 -5.62 6.31 11.09
CA ASN A 115 -4.21 6.67 11.34
C ASN A 115 -3.64 5.92 12.57
N PRO A 116 -2.32 6.01 12.84
CA PRO A 116 -1.70 5.35 14.00
C PRO A 116 -2.30 5.79 15.34
N GLU A 117 -2.87 6.97 15.46
CA GLU A 117 -3.50 7.46 16.69
C GLU A 117 -4.91 6.86 16.89
N GLY A 118 -5.41 6.09 15.92
CA GLY A 118 -6.77 5.54 15.92
C GLY A 118 -7.83 6.56 15.47
N THR A 119 -7.42 7.70 14.94
CA THR A 119 -8.33 8.66 14.31
C THR A 119 -8.76 8.12 12.96
N MET A 120 -10.06 8.17 12.69
CA MET A 120 -10.66 7.62 11.47
C MET A 120 -11.41 8.72 10.71
N VAL A 121 -11.40 8.61 9.38
CA VAL A 121 -12.19 9.48 8.49
C VAL A 121 -13.08 8.67 7.57
N GLY A 122 -14.13 9.30 7.07
CA GLY A 122 -15.10 8.66 6.21
C GLY A 122 -16.26 9.55 5.79
N ILE A 123 -17.44 8.94 5.64
CA ILE A 123 -18.70 9.61 5.40
C ILE A 123 -19.82 9.12 6.32
N TYR A 124 -20.82 9.98 6.52
CA TYR A 124 -22.16 9.57 6.93
C TYR A 124 -23.24 10.23 6.07
N VAL A 125 -24.43 9.64 6.05
CA VAL A 125 -25.56 10.12 5.23
C VAL A 125 -26.78 10.42 6.09
N ILE A 126 -27.23 11.68 6.10
CA ILE A 126 -28.51 12.11 6.65
C ILE A 126 -29.39 12.61 5.49
N GLY A 127 -30.58 12.02 5.33
CA GLY A 127 -31.41 12.27 4.15
C GLY A 127 -30.68 11.86 2.88
N THR A 128 -30.43 12.82 1.99
CA THR A 128 -29.64 12.64 0.75
C THR A 128 -28.26 13.27 0.80
N MET A 129 -27.89 13.93 1.91
CA MET A 129 -26.64 14.65 2.03
C MET A 129 -25.52 13.77 2.56
N PHE A 130 -24.37 13.86 1.91
CA PHE A 130 -23.14 13.18 2.30
C PHE A 130 -22.27 14.15 3.09
N HIS A 131 -21.96 13.76 4.32
CA HIS A 131 -21.15 14.54 5.22
C HIS A 131 -19.83 13.83 5.48
N GLY A 132 -18.76 14.62 5.65
CA GLY A 132 -17.49 14.11 6.11
C GLY A 132 -17.57 13.75 7.60
N ILE A 133 -17.00 12.61 7.99
CA ILE A 133 -16.90 12.19 9.40
C ILE A 133 -15.44 12.16 9.85
N LEU A 134 -15.18 12.62 11.08
CA LEU A 134 -13.92 12.48 11.80
C LEU A 134 -14.22 11.81 13.14
N VAL A 135 -13.64 10.63 13.37
CA VAL A 135 -13.80 9.87 14.61
C VAL A 135 -12.49 9.88 15.36
N THR A 136 -12.48 10.42 16.57
CA THR A 136 -11.33 10.46 17.48
C THR A 136 -11.69 9.71 18.79
N PRO A 137 -10.72 9.47 19.68
CA PRO A 137 -11.02 8.98 21.03
C PRO A 137 -12.00 9.87 21.83
N ASP A 138 -12.06 11.17 21.51
CA ASP A 138 -12.92 12.14 22.19
C ASP A 138 -14.35 12.19 21.61
N GLY A 139 -14.59 11.58 20.45
CA GLY A 139 -15.92 11.46 19.87
C GLY A 139 -15.97 11.51 18.34
N ILE A 140 -17.18 11.71 17.83
CA ILE A 140 -17.49 11.75 16.39
C ILE A 140 -17.86 13.18 16.01
N ASN A 141 -17.18 13.72 15.00
CA ASN A 141 -17.35 15.09 14.50
C ASN A 141 -17.64 15.10 13.00
N THR A 142 -18.34 16.14 12.54
CA THR A 142 -18.56 16.43 11.13
C THR A 142 -17.43 17.29 10.57
N ILE A 143 -16.96 16.99 9.37
CA ILE A 143 -15.91 17.75 8.66
C ILE A 143 -16.34 18.08 7.23
N ASP A 144 -17.26 19.02 7.08
CA ASP A 144 -17.77 19.43 5.77
C ASP A 144 -16.98 20.60 5.17
N PHE A 145 -16.66 20.48 3.89
CA PHE A 145 -16.09 21.58 3.12
C PHE A 145 -17.09 22.74 3.06
N PRO A 146 -16.68 23.99 3.32
CA PRO A 146 -17.58 25.14 3.39
C PRO A 146 -18.47 25.30 2.14
N GLY A 147 -19.79 25.31 2.36
CA GLY A 147 -20.79 25.51 1.31
C GLY A 147 -20.98 24.33 0.36
N SER A 148 -20.29 23.20 0.57
CA SER A 148 -20.47 22.01 -0.25
C SER A 148 -21.83 21.34 -0.01
N ALA A 149 -22.35 20.68 -1.05
CA ALA A 149 -23.51 19.80 -0.93
C ALA A 149 -23.11 18.38 -0.52
N VAL A 150 -21.85 18.02 -0.78
CA VAL A 150 -21.25 16.74 -0.46
C VAL A 150 -19.82 16.98 0.02
N THR A 151 -19.46 16.34 1.13
CA THR A 151 -18.05 16.15 1.54
C THR A 151 -17.78 14.69 1.85
N ALA A 152 -16.68 14.17 1.32
CA ALA A 152 -16.18 12.84 1.62
C ALA A 152 -14.71 12.90 1.99
N ALA A 153 -14.39 12.60 3.26
CA ALA A 153 -13.02 12.49 3.74
C ALA A 153 -12.56 11.04 3.63
N LEU A 154 -11.50 10.80 2.88
CA LEU A 154 -11.16 9.46 2.37
C LEU A 154 -9.90 8.88 2.99
N SER A 155 -8.90 9.72 3.26
CA SER A 155 -7.65 9.29 3.84
C SER A 155 -7.17 10.29 4.88
N ILE A 156 -6.45 9.80 5.89
CA ILE A 156 -5.86 10.59 6.96
C ILE A 156 -4.44 10.08 7.25
N ASN A 157 -3.47 10.99 7.34
CA ASN A 157 -2.08 10.64 7.64
C ASN A 157 -1.77 10.71 9.15
N PRO A 158 -0.56 10.30 9.60
CA PRO A 158 -0.17 10.39 11.01
C PRO A 158 -0.10 11.81 11.59
N ALA A 159 0.01 12.84 10.75
CA ALA A 159 -0.05 14.24 11.21
C ALA A 159 -1.49 14.71 11.48
N GLY A 160 -2.49 13.89 11.14
CA GLY A 160 -3.91 14.25 11.22
C GLY A 160 -4.41 15.04 10.00
N ASP A 161 -3.59 15.18 8.95
CA ASP A 161 -4.02 15.79 7.71
C ASP A 161 -4.89 14.80 6.94
N ALA A 162 -6.04 15.27 6.46
CA ALA A 162 -7.01 14.43 5.76
C ALA A 162 -7.22 14.91 4.32
N VAL A 163 -7.39 13.98 3.39
CA VAL A 163 -7.74 14.30 1.99
C VAL A 163 -9.04 13.66 1.60
N GLY A 164 -9.67 14.24 0.60
CA GLY A 164 -10.91 13.72 0.04
C GLY A 164 -11.43 14.61 -1.06
N TRP A 165 -12.73 14.55 -1.29
CA TRP A 165 -13.38 15.37 -2.30
C TRP A 165 -14.67 15.99 -1.78
N TYR A 166 -15.04 17.10 -2.40
CA TYR A 166 -16.29 17.81 -2.15
C TYR A 166 -16.95 18.19 -3.47
N ALA A 167 -18.24 18.50 -3.41
CA ALA A 167 -18.97 18.95 -4.58
C ALA A 167 -20.06 19.97 -4.21
N TYR A 168 -20.21 21.00 -5.02
CA TYR A 168 -21.34 21.94 -4.94
C TYR A 168 -22.57 21.44 -5.71
N THR A 169 -22.34 20.57 -6.70
CA THR A 169 -23.37 19.90 -7.49
C THR A 169 -23.02 18.42 -7.62
N LEU A 170 -23.99 17.56 -7.91
CA LEU A 170 -23.76 16.11 -7.97
C LEU A 170 -22.86 15.64 -9.13
N THR A 171 -22.33 16.56 -9.95
CA THR A 171 -21.66 16.21 -11.23
C THR A 171 -20.21 16.65 -11.34
N MET A 172 -19.70 17.42 -10.37
CA MET A 172 -18.34 17.96 -10.44
C MET A 172 -17.67 17.89 -9.07
N ASN A 173 -16.81 16.89 -8.87
CA ASN A 173 -16.07 16.73 -7.63
C ASN A 173 -14.73 17.47 -7.73
N ARG A 174 -14.36 18.13 -6.64
CA ARG A 174 -13.07 18.80 -6.44
C ARG A 174 -12.35 18.15 -5.27
N GLY A 175 -11.03 18.15 -5.31
CA GLY A 175 -10.23 17.60 -4.24
C GLY A 175 -10.04 18.60 -3.11
N PHE A 176 -9.84 18.10 -1.89
CA PHE A 176 -9.39 18.91 -0.77
C PHE A 176 -8.30 18.23 0.05
N LEU A 177 -7.49 19.06 0.72
CA LEU A 177 -6.66 18.73 1.87
C LEU A 177 -7.16 19.52 3.08
N LEU A 178 -7.54 18.83 4.14
CA LEU A 178 -7.82 19.39 5.46
C LEU A 178 -6.53 19.28 6.29
N GLN A 179 -5.88 20.41 6.53
CA GLN A 179 -4.64 20.50 7.30
C GLN A 179 -4.81 21.55 8.40
N ARG A 180 -4.53 21.17 9.65
CA ARG A 180 -4.66 22.05 10.83
C ARG A 180 -6.03 22.74 10.94
N GLY A 181 -7.09 22.05 10.55
CA GLY A 181 -8.47 22.56 10.57
C GLY A 181 -8.85 23.50 9.42
N ALA A 182 -7.95 23.74 8.45
CA ALA A 182 -8.22 24.53 7.26
C ALA A 182 -8.27 23.65 6.00
N PHE A 183 -9.23 23.94 5.11
CA PHE A 183 -9.33 23.28 3.81
C PHE A 183 -8.48 24.00 2.75
N HIS A 184 -7.80 23.21 1.92
CA HIS A 184 -7.05 23.62 0.74
C HIS A 184 -7.57 22.86 -0.47
N GLU A 185 -7.82 23.53 -1.59
CA GLU A 185 -8.33 22.88 -2.81
C GLU A 185 -7.21 22.11 -3.54
N ILE A 186 -7.59 20.99 -4.16
CA ILE A 186 -6.72 20.15 -4.99
C ILE A 186 -7.44 19.90 -6.32
N ASP A 187 -7.00 20.61 -7.35
CA ASP A 187 -7.53 20.50 -8.70
C ASP A 187 -6.42 20.13 -9.68
N PHE A 188 -6.54 18.96 -10.32
CA PHE A 188 -5.64 18.55 -11.39
C PHE A 188 -5.85 19.46 -12.61
N PRO A 189 -4.78 20.04 -13.20
CA PRO A 189 -4.90 20.97 -14.33
C PRO A 189 -5.64 20.38 -15.53
N GLY A 190 -6.75 21.02 -15.94
CA GLY A 190 -7.53 20.61 -17.11
C GLY A 190 -8.47 19.43 -16.89
N ALA A 191 -8.55 18.87 -15.68
CA ALA A 191 -9.48 17.80 -15.36
C ALA A 191 -10.92 18.31 -15.19
N LYS A 192 -11.90 17.45 -15.48
CA LYS A 192 -13.31 17.68 -15.14
C LYS A 192 -13.59 17.45 -13.66
N THR A 193 -12.97 16.42 -13.08
CA THR A 193 -13.07 16.09 -11.67
C THR A 193 -11.70 15.66 -11.14
N THR A 194 -11.41 16.03 -9.90
CA THR A 194 -10.20 15.62 -9.17
C THR A 194 -10.62 15.00 -7.85
N MET A 195 -10.19 13.77 -7.60
CA MET A 195 -10.56 13.01 -6.41
C MET A 195 -9.29 12.45 -5.74
N PRO A 196 -8.74 13.16 -4.76
CA PRO A 196 -7.77 12.62 -3.82
C PRO A 196 -8.34 11.42 -3.06
N PHE A 197 -7.64 10.30 -3.07
CA PHE A 197 -8.03 9.08 -2.37
C PHE A 197 -7.10 8.71 -1.22
N GLY A 198 -5.81 9.09 -1.29
CA GLY A 198 -4.80 8.73 -0.31
C GLY A 198 -3.85 9.88 0.01
N ILE A 199 -3.37 9.94 1.26
CA ILE A 199 -2.29 10.83 1.69
C ILE A 199 -1.21 10.06 2.45
N GLY A 200 0.04 10.23 2.04
CA GLY A 200 1.22 9.64 2.68
C GLY A 200 1.68 10.41 3.91
N ALA A 201 2.56 9.80 4.70
CA ALA A 201 3.14 10.43 5.90
C ALA A 201 3.96 11.69 5.59
N THR A 202 4.48 11.82 4.37
CA THR A 202 5.23 12.99 3.89
C THR A 202 4.34 14.09 3.32
N GLY A 203 3.02 13.86 3.24
CA GLY A 203 2.08 14.78 2.59
C GLY A 203 1.94 14.58 1.08
N ASP A 204 2.56 13.55 0.50
CA ASP A 204 2.27 13.13 -0.88
C ASP A 204 0.82 12.67 -0.99
N ILE A 205 0.11 13.12 -2.03
CA ILE A 205 -1.32 12.84 -2.20
C ILE A 205 -1.50 12.04 -3.48
N VAL A 206 -2.31 10.98 -3.42
CA VAL A 206 -2.66 10.19 -4.60
C VAL A 206 -4.16 10.16 -4.81
N GLY A 207 -4.57 9.94 -6.04
CA GLY A 207 -5.99 9.92 -6.38
C GLY A 207 -6.28 9.53 -7.82
N ALA A 208 -7.44 9.93 -8.31
CA ALA A 208 -7.73 9.94 -9.74
C ALA A 208 -8.30 11.27 -10.20
N TYR A 209 -8.11 11.56 -11.48
CA TYR A 209 -8.78 12.65 -12.17
C TYR A 209 -9.49 12.13 -13.41
N GLN A 210 -10.51 12.87 -13.85
CA GLN A 210 -11.20 12.58 -15.11
C GLN A 210 -10.80 13.61 -16.16
N ASP A 211 -10.34 13.13 -17.31
CA ASP A 211 -10.00 13.98 -18.45
C ASP A 211 -11.26 14.56 -19.14
N PRO A 212 -11.12 15.50 -20.09
CA PRO A 212 -12.26 15.98 -20.88
C PRO A 212 -12.97 14.90 -21.72
N GLY A 213 -12.30 13.78 -22.03
CA GLY A 213 -12.84 12.61 -22.72
C GLY A 213 -13.62 11.63 -21.83
N ASN A 214 -13.72 11.91 -20.53
CA ASN A 214 -14.32 11.08 -19.49
C ASN A 214 -13.52 9.82 -19.09
N HIS A 215 -12.23 9.75 -19.42
CA HIS A 215 -11.34 8.68 -18.94
C HIS A 215 -10.80 8.99 -17.54
N PHE A 216 -10.70 7.97 -16.70
CA PHE A 216 -10.11 8.06 -15.38
C PHE A 216 -8.64 7.67 -15.40
N HIS A 217 -7.83 8.57 -14.87
CA HIS A 217 -6.38 8.42 -14.73
C HIS A 217 -5.99 8.50 -13.27
N GLY A 218 -4.96 7.75 -12.87
CA GLY A 218 -4.35 7.90 -11.56
C GLY A 218 -3.50 9.17 -11.50
N PHE A 219 -3.31 9.74 -10.30
CA PHE A 219 -2.31 10.79 -10.10
C PHE A 219 -1.54 10.63 -8.79
N LEU A 220 -0.34 11.21 -8.77
CA LEU A 220 0.45 11.56 -7.60
C LEU A 220 0.69 13.07 -7.61
N LEU A 221 0.34 13.74 -6.51
CA LEU A 221 0.68 15.13 -6.20
C LEU A 221 1.82 15.13 -5.18
N ARG A 222 2.98 15.62 -5.59
CA ARG A 222 4.20 15.68 -4.76
C ARG A 222 4.83 17.05 -4.89
N HIS A 223 5.05 17.72 -3.76
CA HIS A 223 5.62 19.08 -3.71
C HIS A 223 4.88 20.12 -4.58
N GLY A 224 3.57 19.94 -4.80
CA GLY A 224 2.75 20.82 -5.63
C GLY A 224 2.67 20.42 -7.12
N ASP A 225 3.47 19.44 -7.54
CA ASP A 225 3.48 18.95 -8.92
C ASP A 225 2.64 17.68 -9.07
N PHE A 226 1.76 17.66 -10.08
CA PHE A 226 0.98 16.49 -10.45
C PHE A 226 1.74 15.61 -11.46
N MET A 227 1.68 14.31 -11.25
CA MET A 227 2.14 13.27 -12.16
C MET A 227 1.00 12.28 -12.44
N THR A 228 0.77 11.95 -13.70
CA THR A 228 -0.20 10.93 -14.11
C THR A 228 0.38 9.53 -13.89
N ILE A 229 -0.45 8.62 -13.39
CA ILE A 229 -0.13 7.20 -13.19
C ILE A 229 -1.20 6.38 -13.90
N ASP A 230 -0.80 5.70 -14.98
CA ASP A 230 -1.67 4.79 -15.74
C ASP A 230 -1.03 3.41 -15.83
N VAL A 231 -1.81 2.38 -15.50
CA VAL A 231 -1.38 0.99 -15.69
C VAL A 231 -1.37 0.66 -17.19
N PRO A 232 -0.26 0.15 -17.75
CA PRO A 232 -0.19 -0.19 -19.17
C PRO A 232 -1.29 -1.19 -19.59
N GLY A 233 -2.07 -0.83 -20.60
CA GLY A 233 -3.14 -1.68 -21.14
C GLY A 233 -4.47 -1.62 -20.36
N ALA A 234 -4.54 -0.86 -19.27
CA ALA A 234 -5.80 -0.61 -18.58
C ALA A 234 -6.69 0.36 -19.36
N ALA A 235 -8.01 0.20 -19.22
CA ALA A 235 -8.99 1.16 -19.73
C ALA A 235 -9.13 2.37 -18.78
N GLU A 236 -8.99 2.15 -17.47
CA GLU A 236 -9.05 3.17 -16.43
C GLU A 236 -8.07 2.81 -15.30
N THR A 237 -7.43 3.82 -14.71
CA THR A 237 -6.55 3.66 -13.54
C THR A 237 -7.01 4.57 -12.40
N GLN A 238 -7.02 4.04 -11.19
CA GLN A 238 -7.28 4.78 -9.96
C GLN A 238 -6.17 4.48 -8.94
N VAL A 239 -5.58 5.52 -8.35
CA VAL A 239 -4.59 5.35 -7.29
C VAL A 239 -5.23 5.65 -5.95
N ASN A 240 -5.11 4.73 -4.99
CA ASN A 240 -5.88 4.79 -3.74
C ASN A 240 -5.01 5.08 -2.52
N CYS A 241 -3.78 4.58 -2.48
CA CYS A 241 -2.90 4.74 -1.31
C CYS A 241 -1.43 4.91 -1.72
N ILE A 242 -0.65 5.51 -0.82
CA ILE A 242 0.80 5.63 -0.92
C ILE A 242 1.47 5.36 0.42
N THR A 243 2.50 4.52 0.44
CA THR A 243 3.27 4.23 1.66
C THR A 243 4.40 5.26 1.86
N PRO A 244 4.99 5.36 3.07
CA PRO A 244 6.16 6.22 3.31
C PRO A 244 7.37 5.88 2.43
N GLN A 245 7.47 4.64 1.96
CA GLN A 245 8.52 4.18 1.04
C GLN A 245 8.23 4.59 -0.42
N GLY A 246 7.08 5.22 -0.70
CA GLY A 246 6.65 5.61 -2.03
C GLY A 246 5.97 4.50 -2.83
N ASN A 247 5.65 3.36 -2.20
CA ASN A 247 4.87 2.32 -2.87
C ASN A 247 3.43 2.80 -3.02
N ILE A 248 2.87 2.58 -4.20
CA ILE A 248 1.56 3.09 -4.57
C ILE A 248 0.61 1.91 -4.79
N LEU A 249 -0.52 1.90 -4.10
CA LEU A 249 -1.57 0.89 -4.26
C LEU A 249 -2.76 1.52 -4.96
N GLY A 250 -3.33 0.80 -5.92
CA GLY A 250 -4.51 1.26 -6.64
C GLY A 250 -5.30 0.14 -7.30
N ASN A 251 -6.25 0.54 -8.14
CA ASN A 251 -7.07 -0.33 -8.94
C ASN A 251 -6.93 0.04 -10.42
N TYR A 252 -7.06 -0.94 -11.29
CA TYR A 252 -7.28 -0.69 -12.70
C TYR A 252 -8.42 -1.56 -13.23
N ARG A 253 -9.05 -1.10 -14.30
CA ARG A 253 -10.10 -1.84 -14.99
C ARG A 253 -9.66 -2.13 -16.41
N THR A 254 -9.78 -3.38 -16.83
CA THR A 254 -9.54 -3.80 -18.21
C THR A 254 -10.77 -3.53 -19.08
N SER A 255 -10.62 -3.63 -20.41
CA SER A 255 -11.70 -3.32 -21.37
C SER A 255 -12.91 -4.25 -21.27
N ASP A 256 -12.75 -5.44 -20.70
CA ASP A 256 -13.83 -6.39 -20.39
C ASP A 256 -14.59 -6.06 -19.09
N GLY A 257 -14.18 -5.00 -18.39
CA GLY A 257 -14.84 -4.51 -17.18
C GLY A 257 -14.36 -5.18 -15.89
N VAL A 258 -13.38 -6.07 -15.95
CA VAL A 258 -12.81 -6.73 -14.75
C VAL A 258 -11.92 -5.76 -13.99
N PHE A 259 -12.12 -5.69 -12.67
CA PHE A 259 -11.22 -4.94 -11.79
C PHE A 259 -10.10 -5.83 -11.26
N HIS A 260 -8.93 -5.21 -11.19
CA HIS A 260 -7.72 -5.72 -10.60
C HIS A 260 -7.14 -4.67 -9.64
N MET A 261 -6.45 -5.12 -8.60
CA MET A 261 -5.59 -4.25 -7.81
C MET A 261 -4.17 -4.24 -8.38
N PHE A 262 -3.43 -3.18 -8.13
CA PHE A 262 -2.00 -3.11 -8.46
C PHE A 262 -1.19 -2.50 -7.31
N LEU A 263 0.05 -2.96 -7.20
CA LEU A 263 1.12 -2.30 -6.45
C LEU A 263 2.14 -1.76 -7.44
N LEU A 264 2.43 -0.46 -7.37
CA LEU A 264 3.52 0.20 -8.07
C LEU A 264 4.66 0.43 -7.08
N SER A 265 5.81 -0.19 -7.34
CA SER A 265 7.02 -0.07 -6.54
C SER A 265 8.23 0.01 -7.48
N GLU A 266 9.09 1.00 -7.29
CA GLU A 266 10.28 1.23 -8.13
C GLU A 266 9.95 1.23 -9.64
N ASP A 267 8.87 1.92 -10.03
CA ASP A 267 8.34 2.00 -11.41
C ASP A 267 7.86 0.67 -12.02
N VAL A 268 7.72 -0.39 -11.21
CA VAL A 268 7.20 -1.70 -11.63
C VAL A 268 5.78 -1.89 -11.10
N PHE A 269 4.84 -2.13 -12.02
CA PHE A 269 3.48 -2.54 -11.68
C PHE A 269 3.42 -4.06 -11.41
N THR A 270 2.83 -4.42 -10.28
CA THR A 270 2.51 -5.81 -9.91
C THR A 270 1.01 -5.94 -9.71
N THR A 271 0.36 -6.83 -10.47
CA THR A 271 -1.06 -7.14 -10.28
C THR A 271 -1.28 -7.93 -9.00
N ILE A 272 -2.34 -7.58 -8.26
CA ILE A 272 -2.77 -8.25 -7.04
C ILE A 272 -4.18 -8.78 -7.28
N ASP A 273 -4.30 -10.10 -7.41
CA ASP A 273 -5.57 -10.79 -7.60
C ASP A 273 -5.76 -11.91 -6.59
N VAL A 274 -6.93 -11.92 -5.93
CA VAL A 274 -7.30 -13.01 -5.03
C VAL A 274 -7.53 -14.28 -5.86
N PRO A 275 -6.84 -15.41 -5.56
CA PRO A 275 -7.01 -16.64 -6.32
C PRO A 275 -8.47 -17.14 -6.31
N GLY A 276 -9.01 -17.42 -7.51
CA GLY A 276 -10.38 -17.90 -7.67
C GLY A 276 -11.48 -16.82 -7.63
N ALA A 277 -11.12 -15.55 -7.42
CA ALA A 277 -12.05 -14.44 -7.55
C ALA A 277 -12.36 -14.15 -9.03
N VAL A 278 -13.57 -13.63 -9.30
CA VAL A 278 -13.93 -13.12 -10.63
C VAL A 278 -13.50 -11.66 -10.82
N SER A 279 -13.18 -10.96 -9.73
CA SER A 279 -12.66 -9.60 -9.74
C SER A 279 -12.06 -9.25 -8.37
N THR A 280 -10.94 -8.53 -8.37
CA THR A 280 -10.26 -8.05 -7.15
C THR A 280 -10.24 -6.53 -7.13
N GLY A 281 -10.70 -5.93 -6.04
CA GLY A 281 -10.80 -4.49 -5.89
C GLY A 281 -12.07 -3.89 -6.50
N GLY A 282 -11.94 -2.71 -7.08
CA GLY A 282 -13.04 -1.93 -7.65
C GLY A 282 -12.73 -0.44 -7.67
N PHE A 283 -13.42 0.34 -8.51
CA PHE A 283 -13.37 1.81 -8.42
C PHE A 283 -14.21 2.32 -7.25
N THR A 284 -13.76 1.93 -6.07
CA THR A 284 -14.23 2.33 -4.76
C THR A 284 -13.00 2.54 -3.87
N ILE A 285 -13.16 3.25 -2.76
CA ILE A 285 -12.09 3.58 -1.81
C ILE A 285 -11.78 2.36 -0.90
N GLY A 286 -11.96 1.15 -1.43
CA GLY A 286 -12.01 -0.11 -0.69
C GLY A 286 -10.69 -0.86 -0.67
N VAL A 287 -9.56 -0.16 -0.53
CA VAL A 287 -8.24 -0.77 -0.44
C VAL A 287 -7.35 0.02 0.52
N GLY A 288 -6.46 -0.65 1.24
CA GLY A 288 -5.51 -0.04 2.15
C GLY A 288 -4.17 -0.78 2.18
N ILE A 289 -3.09 -0.09 2.54
CA ILE A 289 -1.76 -0.68 2.75
C ILE A 289 -1.10 -0.04 3.97
N ASN A 290 -0.50 -0.86 4.84
CA ASN A 290 0.27 -0.35 5.99
C ASN A 290 1.80 -0.38 5.71
N PRO A 291 2.63 0.26 6.55
CA PRO A 291 4.08 0.29 6.37
C PRO A 291 4.78 -1.08 6.41
N ASN A 292 4.09 -2.13 6.91
CA ASN A 292 4.60 -3.51 6.89
C ASN A 292 4.33 -4.21 5.55
N GLY A 293 3.65 -3.54 4.60
CA GLY A 293 3.26 -4.11 3.33
C GLY A 293 2.01 -4.99 3.40
N GLU A 294 1.29 -4.99 4.53
CA GLU A 294 0.00 -5.68 4.61
C GLU A 294 -1.04 -4.87 3.84
N ILE A 295 -1.77 -5.55 2.95
CA ILE A 295 -2.75 -4.94 2.06
C ILE A 295 -4.13 -5.45 2.44
N VAL A 296 -5.11 -4.56 2.51
CA VAL A 296 -6.52 -4.93 2.64
C VAL A 296 -7.30 -4.47 1.43
N GLY A 297 -8.40 -5.17 1.16
CA GLY A 297 -9.33 -4.73 0.13
C GLY A 297 -10.58 -5.59 0.07
N GLN A 298 -11.15 -5.71 -1.12
CA GLN A 298 -12.30 -6.56 -1.41
C GLN A 298 -12.06 -7.43 -2.64
N TYR A 299 -12.78 -8.54 -2.72
CA TYR A 299 -12.88 -9.34 -3.95
C TYR A 299 -14.30 -9.85 -4.13
N ARG A 300 -14.63 -10.22 -5.37
CA ARG A 300 -15.90 -10.86 -5.71
C ARG A 300 -15.66 -12.32 -6.05
N ASP A 301 -16.38 -13.22 -5.41
CA ASP A 301 -16.32 -14.65 -5.70
C ASP A 301 -17.14 -15.03 -6.96
N THR A 302 -17.11 -16.31 -7.33
CA THR A 302 -17.88 -16.82 -8.48
C THR A 302 -19.40 -16.79 -8.29
N THR A 303 -19.88 -16.60 -7.05
CA THR A 303 -21.32 -16.47 -6.74
C THR A 303 -21.80 -15.03 -6.76
N GLY A 304 -20.88 -14.07 -6.88
CA GLY A 304 -21.14 -12.64 -6.92
C GLY A 304 -21.09 -11.95 -5.55
N VAL A 305 -20.76 -12.67 -4.48
CA VAL A 305 -20.64 -12.14 -3.11
C VAL A 305 -19.33 -11.36 -2.97
N THR A 306 -19.39 -10.23 -2.26
CA THR A 306 -18.23 -9.38 -1.99
C THR A 306 -17.70 -9.64 -0.58
N HIS A 307 -16.42 -10.02 -0.52
CA HIS A 307 -15.69 -10.33 0.70
C HIS A 307 -14.59 -9.31 0.93
N GLY A 308 -14.25 -9.06 2.20
CA GLY A 308 -13.01 -8.38 2.55
C GLY A 308 -11.84 -9.34 2.44
N PHE A 309 -10.63 -8.82 2.25
CA PHE A 309 -9.41 -9.62 2.39
C PHE A 309 -8.29 -8.85 3.07
N LEU A 310 -7.35 -9.61 3.62
CA LEU A 310 -6.01 -9.20 4.01
C LEU A 310 -5.01 -10.02 3.20
N LEU A 311 -4.00 -9.37 2.64
CA LEU A 311 -2.83 -9.97 2.01
C LEU A 311 -1.60 -9.59 2.85
N ASN A 312 -0.84 -10.59 3.29
CA ASN A 312 0.42 -10.42 4.00
C ASN A 312 1.43 -11.50 3.56
N ALA A 313 2.54 -11.65 4.30
CA ALA A 313 3.58 -12.64 4.00
C ALA A 313 3.08 -14.09 4.01
N ASP A 314 2.01 -14.39 4.73
CA ASP A 314 1.39 -15.73 4.80
C ASP A 314 0.38 -15.98 3.68
N GLY A 315 0.08 -14.95 2.86
CA GLY A 315 -0.86 -15.02 1.74
C GLY A 315 -2.18 -14.27 2.02
N TYR A 316 -3.26 -14.74 1.39
CA TYR A 316 -4.59 -14.14 1.49
C TYR A 316 -5.39 -14.72 2.66
N THR A 317 -6.04 -13.86 3.42
CA THR A 317 -7.04 -14.21 4.45
C THR A 317 -8.33 -13.46 4.16
N THR A 318 -9.44 -14.19 4.08
CA THR A 318 -10.78 -13.60 3.94
C THR A 318 -11.22 -12.93 5.24
N ILE A 319 -11.82 -11.75 5.13
CA ILE A 319 -12.41 -10.99 6.24
C ILE A 319 -13.89 -10.84 5.95
N ASP A 320 -14.71 -11.55 6.74
CA ASP A 320 -16.16 -11.46 6.68
C ASP A 320 -16.72 -11.06 8.04
N TYR A 321 -17.46 -9.96 8.08
CA TYR A 321 -18.20 -9.56 9.26
C TYR A 321 -19.31 -10.59 9.55
N PRO A 322 -19.43 -11.12 10.78
CA PRO A 322 -20.41 -12.15 11.10
C PRO A 322 -21.85 -11.76 10.75
N GLY A 323 -22.49 -12.54 9.89
CA GLY A 323 -23.88 -12.33 9.47
C GLY A 323 -24.10 -11.21 8.44
N ALA A 324 -23.03 -10.61 7.91
CA ALA A 324 -23.14 -9.61 6.86
C ALA A 324 -23.40 -10.26 5.48
N ALA A 325 -24.13 -9.54 4.64
CA ALA A 325 -24.33 -9.90 3.24
C ALA A 325 -23.08 -9.58 2.37
N THR A 326 -22.34 -8.54 2.73
CA THR A 326 -21.06 -8.18 2.10
C THR A 326 -20.13 -7.53 3.11
N THR A 327 -18.82 -7.77 2.98
CA THR A 327 -17.78 -7.10 3.78
C THR A 327 -16.77 -6.43 2.86
N VAL A 328 -16.33 -5.22 3.23
CA VAL A 328 -15.30 -4.47 2.50
C VAL A 328 -14.33 -3.89 3.52
N ALA A 329 -13.05 -4.29 3.45
CA ALA A 329 -11.99 -3.68 4.23
C ALA A 329 -11.42 -2.48 3.44
N THR A 330 -11.43 -1.29 4.04
CA THR A 330 -11.10 -0.04 3.35
C THR A 330 -9.78 0.55 3.81
N GLY A 331 -9.37 0.32 5.07
CA GLY A 331 -8.15 0.88 5.64
C GLY A 331 -7.50 -0.04 6.66
N ILE A 332 -6.18 0.08 6.80
CA ILE A 332 -5.38 -0.65 7.77
C ILE A 332 -4.30 0.28 8.33
N ASN A 333 -4.15 0.34 9.67
CA ASN A 333 -3.10 1.14 10.31
C ASN A 333 -1.81 0.33 10.55
N PRO A 334 -0.71 0.95 11.02
CA PRO A 334 0.54 0.23 11.29
C PRO A 334 0.47 -0.82 12.41
N ARG A 335 -0.56 -0.80 13.26
CA ARG A 335 -0.80 -1.86 14.26
C ARG A 335 -1.50 -3.08 13.66
N GLY A 336 -2.04 -2.95 12.45
CA GLY A 336 -2.86 -3.98 11.82
C GLY A 336 -4.35 -3.86 12.15
N ASP A 337 -4.80 -2.78 12.81
CA ASP A 337 -6.22 -2.52 12.98
C ASP A 337 -6.82 -2.18 11.61
N ILE A 338 -7.96 -2.80 11.30
CA ILE A 338 -8.63 -2.68 10.00
C ILE A 338 -9.96 -1.96 10.18
N VAL A 339 -10.23 -0.97 9.34
CA VAL A 339 -11.56 -0.36 9.23
C VAL A 339 -12.21 -0.76 7.91
N GLY A 340 -13.53 -0.68 7.87
CA GLY A 340 -14.27 -1.04 6.69
C GLY A 340 -15.75 -0.76 6.82
N ARG A 341 -16.50 -1.32 5.88
CA ARG A 341 -17.95 -1.39 5.96
C ARG A 341 -18.45 -2.81 5.77
N TYR A 342 -19.59 -3.11 6.37
CA TYR A 342 -20.36 -4.29 6.05
C TYR A 342 -21.80 -3.90 5.73
N ARG A 343 -22.49 -4.77 5.00
CA ARG A 343 -23.93 -4.64 4.73
C ARG A 343 -24.69 -5.70 5.51
N ASP A 344 -25.67 -5.29 6.30
CA ASP A 344 -26.53 -6.22 7.03
C ASP A 344 -27.55 -6.91 6.10
N SER A 345 -28.34 -7.83 6.66
CA SER A 345 -29.39 -8.55 5.91
C SER A 345 -30.56 -7.65 5.49
N ALA A 346 -30.72 -6.47 6.09
CA ALA A 346 -31.69 -5.46 5.72
C ALA A 346 -31.19 -4.52 4.60
N GLY A 347 -29.92 -4.69 4.17
CA GLY A 347 -29.30 -3.90 3.11
C GLY A 347 -28.66 -2.59 3.59
N LYS A 348 -28.60 -2.33 4.90
CA LYS A 348 -27.98 -1.13 5.48
C LYS A 348 -26.46 -1.30 5.57
N ASP A 349 -25.72 -0.25 5.19
CA ASP A 349 -24.27 -0.24 5.42
C ASP A 349 -23.92 0.32 6.80
N HIS A 350 -22.98 -0.35 7.46
CA HIS A 350 -22.40 0.03 8.74
C HIS A 350 -20.88 0.08 8.64
N ALA A 351 -20.24 0.95 9.42
CA ALA A 351 -18.79 0.91 9.56
C ALA A 351 -18.38 -0.08 10.65
N PHE A 352 -17.21 -0.70 10.48
CA PHE A 352 -16.60 -1.54 11.50
C PHE A 352 -15.14 -1.15 11.74
N LEU A 353 -14.66 -1.46 12.95
CA LEU A 353 -13.26 -1.56 13.32
C LEU A 353 -12.96 -3.00 13.75
N LEU A 354 -11.97 -3.63 13.13
CA LEU A 354 -11.42 -4.93 13.48
C LEU A 354 -10.06 -4.73 14.14
N VAL A 355 -9.95 -5.03 15.43
CA VAL A 355 -8.70 -4.98 16.20
C VAL A 355 -8.02 -6.35 16.11
N ARG A 356 -6.72 -6.37 15.81
CA ARG A 356 -5.93 -7.60 15.60
C ARG A 356 -4.93 -7.86 16.71
#